data_AF-A0AAJ0H8D0-F1
#
_entry.id   AF-A0AAJ0H8D0-F1
#
_cell.length_a   1.000
_cell.length_b   1.000
_cell.length_c   1.000
_cell.angle_alpha   90.00
_cell.angle_beta   90.00
_cell.angle_gamma   90.00
#
_symmetry.space_group_name_H-M   'P 1'
#
loop_
_entity.id
_entity.type
_entity.pdbx_description
1 polymer ?
#
loop_
_entity_poly.entity_id
_entity_poly.type
_entity_poly.pdbx_seq_one_letter_code
_entity_poly.pdbx_strand_id
1 'polypeptide(L)'
;MAPPTKEVTDHLKSLYATYRKTADIDAKGLFYAPDIIQICGPLPSYWATDAPTIVRYVREALGGQSDGGDVNVKGEMDGCTIRPLTEDEFFFESDEVTAPTGFTAAQLKQRAEAEGWVGMRVDLWVDADKEGMLVKVKYWWKKQGEGWVQALHDITYMGPRDGTEGTDGEILP
;
A
#
# COMPACT_ATOMS: atom_id res chain seq x y z
N MET A 1 -11.76 -2.43 -14.86
CA MET A 1 -12.00 -3.07 -13.55
C MET A 1 -13.15 -2.35 -12.87
N ALA A 2 -13.98 -3.07 -12.11
CA ALA A 2 -15.16 -2.50 -11.45
C ALA A 2 -14.90 -2.30 -9.95
N PRO A 3 -15.57 -1.34 -9.29
CA PRO A 3 -15.47 -1.18 -7.84
C PRO A 3 -15.99 -2.44 -7.12
N PRO A 4 -15.38 -2.81 -5.98
CA PRO A 4 -15.82 -3.94 -5.17
C PRO A 4 -17.23 -3.73 -4.59
N THR A 5 -17.91 -4.83 -4.28
CA THR A 5 -19.16 -4.77 -3.52
C THR A 5 -18.92 -4.21 -2.11
N LYS A 6 -19.99 -3.73 -1.46
CA LYS A 6 -19.92 -3.24 -0.08
C LYS A 6 -19.38 -4.32 0.88
N GLU A 7 -19.82 -5.56 0.73
CA GLU A 7 -19.37 -6.69 1.55
C GLU A 7 -17.86 -6.93 1.41
N VAL A 8 -17.34 -6.97 0.17
CA VAL A 8 -15.89 -7.10 -0.08
C VAL A 8 -15.15 -5.90 0.49
N THR A 9 -15.68 -4.70 0.30
CA THR A 9 -15.10 -3.45 0.83
C THR A 9 -14.95 -3.53 2.34
N ASP A 10 -16.02 -3.83 3.08
CA ASP A 10 -16.03 -3.88 4.53
C ASP A 10 -15.06 -4.96 5.05
N HIS A 11 -15.01 -6.11 4.37
CA HIS A 11 -14.06 -7.18 4.70
C HIS A 11 -12.60 -6.75 4.52
N LEU A 12 -12.27 -6.11 3.39
CA LEU A 12 -10.91 -5.62 3.12
C LEU A 12 -10.50 -4.51 4.09
N LYS A 13 -11.43 -3.63 4.51
CA LYS A 13 -11.17 -2.64 5.57
C LYS A 13 -10.80 -3.32 6.89
N SER A 14 -11.56 -4.34 7.29
CA SER A 14 -11.27 -5.11 8.50
C SER A 14 -9.92 -5.83 8.43
N LEU A 15 -9.59 -6.42 7.28
CA LEU A 15 -8.29 -7.06 7.07
C LEU A 15 -7.15 -6.07 7.12
N TYR A 16 -7.28 -4.90 6.47
CA TYR A 16 -6.26 -3.87 6.52
C TYR A 16 -6.06 -3.30 7.93
N ALA A 17 -7.14 -3.09 8.69
CA ALA A 17 -7.04 -2.68 10.09
C ALA A 17 -6.30 -3.73 10.94
N THR A 18 -6.54 -5.02 10.70
CA THR A 18 -5.84 -6.13 11.37
C THR A 18 -4.35 -6.14 11.00
N TYR A 19 -4.03 -6.02 9.72
CA TYR A 19 -2.67 -5.88 9.21
C TYR A 19 -1.94 -4.71 9.90
N ARG A 20 -2.57 -3.54 9.99
CA ARG A 20 -1.99 -2.34 10.61
C ARG A 20 -1.67 -2.59 12.09
N LYS A 21 -2.62 -3.18 12.83
CA LYS A 21 -2.51 -3.48 14.28
C LYS A 21 -1.63 -4.68 14.61
N THR A 22 -1.14 -5.41 13.60
CA THR A 22 -0.22 -6.52 13.82
C THR A 22 1.11 -5.98 14.35
N ALA A 23 1.40 -6.26 15.63
CA ALA A 23 2.55 -5.75 16.36
C ALA A 23 3.87 -6.41 15.94
N ASP A 24 3.83 -7.71 15.64
CA ASP A 24 4.95 -8.44 15.07
C ASP A 24 5.12 -8.04 13.59
N ILE A 25 6.18 -7.30 13.29
CA ILE A 25 6.47 -6.83 11.93
C ILE A 25 6.65 -8.00 10.97
N ASP A 26 7.22 -9.13 11.40
CA ASP A 26 7.39 -10.30 10.53
C ASP A 26 6.06 -10.97 10.22
N ALA A 27 5.10 -10.96 11.15
CA ALA A 27 3.75 -11.48 10.94
C ALA A 27 2.94 -10.67 9.92
N LYS A 28 3.33 -9.43 9.59
CA LYS A 28 2.71 -8.64 8.51
C LYS A 28 2.84 -9.32 7.15
N GLY A 29 3.89 -10.11 6.93
CA GLY A 29 4.09 -10.89 5.72
C GLY A 29 2.98 -11.93 5.44
N LEU A 30 2.23 -12.34 6.47
CA LEU A 30 1.11 -13.29 6.34
C LEU A 30 -0.08 -12.70 5.57
N PHE A 31 -0.16 -11.38 5.44
CA PHE A 31 -1.19 -10.69 4.66
C PHE A 31 -0.83 -10.56 3.18
N TYR A 32 0.40 -10.91 2.80
CA TYR A 32 0.91 -10.74 1.45
C TYR A 32 0.76 -12.03 0.65
N ALA A 33 0.43 -11.89 -0.63
CA ALA A 33 0.50 -12.99 -1.55
C ALA A 33 1.97 -13.47 -1.69
N PRO A 34 2.23 -14.75 -1.97
CA PRO A 34 3.59 -15.26 -2.21
C PRO A 34 4.33 -14.54 -3.33
N ASP A 35 3.59 -13.93 -4.24
CA ASP A 35 4.01 -13.22 -5.44
C ASP A 35 3.67 -11.71 -5.36
N ILE A 36 3.63 -11.16 -4.15
CA ILE A 36 3.43 -9.74 -3.84
C ILE A 36 4.44 -8.84 -4.55
N ILE A 37 3.98 -7.67 -4.98
CA ILE A 37 4.84 -6.63 -5.56
C ILE A 37 4.72 -5.36 -4.72
N GLN A 38 5.80 -4.60 -4.59
CA GLN A 38 5.77 -3.22 -4.13
C GLN A 38 6.42 -2.32 -5.17
N ILE A 39 5.75 -1.21 -5.46
CA ILE A 39 6.21 -0.11 -6.29
C ILE A 39 6.17 1.15 -5.44
N CYS A 40 7.24 1.94 -5.48
CA CYS A 40 7.28 3.24 -4.85
C CYS A 40 7.65 4.28 -5.90
N GLY A 41 6.65 4.97 -6.44
CA GLY A 41 6.86 6.01 -7.45
C GLY A 41 7.81 7.12 -6.99
N PRO A 42 7.63 7.69 -5.78
CA PRO A 42 8.52 8.73 -5.26
C PRO A 42 9.95 8.28 -4.98
N LEU A 43 10.16 7.00 -4.64
CA LEU A 43 11.47 6.41 -4.39
C LEU A 43 11.60 5.08 -5.13
N PRO A 44 11.97 5.09 -6.43
CA PRO A 44 12.01 3.87 -7.26
C PRO A 44 12.97 2.79 -6.75
N SER A 45 13.89 3.09 -5.83
CA SER A 45 14.75 2.11 -5.17
C SER A 45 14.02 1.23 -4.14
N TYR A 46 12.86 1.65 -3.65
CA TYR A 46 12.02 0.94 -2.66
C TYR A 46 10.98 0.03 -3.34
N TRP A 47 11.43 -0.74 -4.32
CA TRP A 47 10.63 -1.78 -4.97
C TRP A 47 10.88 -3.15 -4.34
N ALA A 48 9.92 -4.06 -4.49
CA ALA A 48 10.06 -5.45 -4.07
C ALA A 48 9.17 -6.37 -4.90
N THR A 49 9.54 -7.64 -4.98
CA THR A 49 8.75 -8.71 -5.61
C THR A 49 8.57 -9.92 -4.68
N ASP A 50 8.83 -9.71 -3.39
CA ASP A 50 8.73 -10.72 -2.35
C ASP A 50 8.36 -10.11 -0.99
N ALA A 51 7.66 -10.90 -0.17
CA ALA A 51 7.19 -10.49 1.15
C ALA A 51 8.33 -10.13 2.13
N PRO A 52 9.42 -10.91 2.26
CA PRO A 52 10.54 -10.57 3.16
C PRO A 52 11.14 -9.18 2.90
N THR A 53 11.30 -8.79 1.65
CA THR A 53 11.83 -7.47 1.28
C THR A 53 10.88 -6.34 1.71
N ILE A 54 9.56 -6.50 1.51
CA ILE A 54 8.56 -5.52 1.96
C ILE A 54 8.55 -5.41 3.49
N VAL A 55 8.57 -6.53 4.20
CA VAL A 55 8.65 -6.57 5.68
C VAL A 55 9.91 -5.85 6.17
N ARG A 56 11.05 -6.01 5.48
CA ARG A 56 12.27 -5.28 5.78
C ARG A 56 12.07 -3.76 5.62
N TYR A 57 11.46 -3.30 4.53
CA TYR A 57 11.17 -1.86 4.36
C TYR A 57 10.25 -1.31 5.44
N VAL A 58 9.21 -2.05 5.83
CA VAL A 58 8.34 -1.67 6.94
C VAL A 58 9.14 -1.56 8.25
N ARG A 59 10.06 -2.49 8.51
CA ARG A 59 10.94 -2.44 9.67
C ARG A 59 11.87 -1.22 9.63
N GLU A 60 12.49 -0.93 8.48
CA GLU A 60 13.37 0.23 8.29
C GLU A 60 12.62 1.54 8.54
N ALA A 61 11.40 1.66 8.00
CA ALA A 61 10.54 2.83 8.17
C ALA A 61 10.10 3.05 9.64
N LEU A 62 9.81 1.96 10.39
CA LEU A 62 9.39 2.03 11.80
C LEU A 62 10.57 2.08 12.80
N GLY A 63 11.72 1.51 12.44
CA GLY A 63 12.88 1.32 13.31
C GLY A 63 13.96 2.41 13.17
N GLY A 64 13.88 3.28 12.16
CA GLY A 64 14.71 4.47 12.04
C GLY A 64 16.19 4.24 11.71
N GLN A 65 16.58 3.05 11.23
CA GLN A 65 17.91 2.79 10.68
C GLN A 65 17.82 2.50 9.18
N SER A 66 17.87 3.56 8.39
CA SER A 66 18.16 3.50 6.96
C SER A 66 19.59 3.99 6.75
N ASP A 67 20.51 3.11 6.35
CA ASP A 67 21.79 3.52 5.75
C ASP A 67 21.49 4.01 4.33
N GLY A 68 21.07 5.27 4.21
CA GLY A 68 20.88 5.97 2.93
C GLY A 68 19.42 6.12 2.48
N GLY A 69 18.82 7.27 2.81
CA GLY A 69 17.56 7.75 2.24
C GLY A 69 16.70 8.49 3.27
N ASP A 70 16.41 9.78 3.01
CA ASP A 70 15.76 10.75 3.91
C ASP A 70 14.29 10.46 4.30
N VAL A 71 13.76 9.27 4.05
CA VAL A 71 12.37 8.95 4.45
C VAL A 71 12.37 8.34 5.84
N ASN A 72 12.41 9.19 6.85
CA ASN A 72 12.21 8.80 8.23
C ASN A 72 10.74 9.00 8.59
N VAL A 73 9.92 7.94 8.55
CA VAL A 73 8.57 7.98 9.15
C VAL A 73 8.72 7.81 10.66
N LYS A 74 9.33 8.80 11.30
CA LYS A 74 9.54 8.84 12.75
C LYS A 74 8.21 9.22 13.40
N GLY A 75 7.47 8.22 13.86
CA GLY A 75 6.21 8.42 14.58
C GLY A 75 5.26 7.24 14.38
N GLU A 76 4.40 7.00 15.37
CA GLU A 76 3.21 6.19 15.13
C GLU A 76 2.37 6.95 14.09
N MET A 77 1.92 6.28 13.03
CA MET A 77 1.02 6.91 12.06
C MET A 77 -0.24 7.35 12.81
N ASP A 78 -0.44 8.65 13.00
CA ASP A 78 -1.54 9.20 13.80
C ASP A 78 -2.90 9.02 13.12
N GLY A 79 -2.91 8.95 11.79
CA GLY A 79 -4.14 8.75 11.03
C GLY A 79 -4.00 7.82 9.84
N CYS A 80 -5.13 7.21 9.50
CA CYS A 80 -5.27 6.31 8.38
C CYS A 80 -6.69 6.38 7.85
N THR A 81 -6.85 6.49 6.53
CA THR A 81 -8.12 6.20 5.89
C THR A 81 -8.03 5.05 4.90
N ILE A 82 -9.16 4.42 4.62
CA ILE A 82 -9.28 3.43 3.56
C ILE A 82 -10.62 3.55 2.82
N ARG A 83 -10.58 3.39 1.50
CA ARG A 83 -11.77 3.27 0.64
C ARG A 83 -11.46 2.48 -0.64
N PRO A 84 -12.45 2.01 -1.37
CA PRO A 84 -12.23 1.50 -2.72
C PRO A 84 -11.58 2.54 -3.64
N LEU A 85 -10.84 2.08 -4.65
CA LEU A 85 -10.41 2.95 -5.75
C LEU A 85 -11.63 3.45 -6.54
N THR A 86 -11.55 4.69 -7.00
CA THR A 86 -12.46 5.24 -8.01
C THR A 86 -12.08 4.77 -9.41
N GLU A 87 -12.95 5.00 -10.39
CA GLU A 87 -12.70 4.57 -11.76
C GLU A 87 -11.40 5.15 -12.34
N ASP A 88 -11.12 6.42 -12.04
CA ASP A 88 -9.92 7.14 -12.48
C ASP A 88 -8.64 6.70 -11.76
N GLU A 89 -8.74 5.92 -10.68
CA GLU A 89 -7.59 5.40 -9.94
C GLU A 89 -7.20 3.98 -10.39
N PHE A 90 -8.00 3.31 -11.24
CA PHE A 90 -7.72 1.99 -11.79
C PHE A 90 -6.67 2.01 -12.92
N PHE A 91 -5.53 2.64 -12.64
CA PHE A 91 -4.33 2.59 -13.48
C PHE A 91 -3.13 2.17 -12.63
N PHE A 92 -2.15 1.59 -13.32
CA PHE A 92 -0.83 1.28 -12.79
C PHE A 92 0.14 2.36 -13.28
N GLU A 93 1.18 2.63 -12.48
CA GLU A 93 2.24 3.57 -12.83
C GLU A 93 2.92 3.26 -14.17
N SER A 94 3.70 4.20 -14.70
CA SER A 94 4.36 4.05 -16.01
C SER A 94 5.32 2.85 -16.07
N ASP A 95 5.66 2.41 -17.28
CA ASP A 95 6.67 1.36 -17.48
C ASP A 95 8.03 1.74 -16.89
N GLU A 96 8.37 3.03 -16.85
CA GLU A 96 9.60 3.53 -16.22
C GLU A 96 9.61 3.30 -14.69
N VAL A 97 8.46 3.53 -14.04
CA VAL A 97 8.30 3.34 -12.59
C VAL A 97 8.18 1.86 -12.23
N THR A 98 7.58 1.04 -13.09
CA THR A 98 7.33 -0.38 -12.84
C THR A 98 8.49 -1.29 -13.25
N ALA A 99 9.38 -0.82 -14.14
CA ALA A 99 10.52 -1.57 -14.66
C ALA A 99 11.37 -2.29 -13.60
N PRO A 100 11.68 -1.72 -12.42
CA PRO A 100 12.47 -2.42 -11.40
C PRO A 100 11.83 -3.71 -10.89
N THR A 101 10.50 -3.84 -10.97
CA THR A 101 9.77 -5.05 -10.57
C THR A 101 9.84 -6.17 -11.62
N GLY A 102 10.34 -5.88 -12.82
CA GLY A 102 10.33 -6.80 -13.96
C GLY A 102 8.98 -6.90 -14.67
N PHE A 103 7.99 -6.10 -14.28
CA PHE A 103 6.69 -6.01 -14.94
C PHE A 103 6.49 -4.65 -15.62
N THR A 104 5.76 -4.65 -16.73
CA THR A 104 5.21 -3.42 -17.32
C THR A 104 3.85 -3.10 -16.72
N ALA A 105 3.39 -1.85 -16.89
CA ALA A 105 2.06 -1.41 -16.48
C ALA A 105 0.96 -2.27 -17.12
N ALA A 106 1.14 -2.63 -18.40
CA ALA A 106 0.23 -3.48 -19.15
C ALA A 106 0.17 -4.91 -18.59
N GLN A 107 1.30 -5.47 -18.18
CA GLN A 107 1.35 -6.81 -17.56
C GLN A 107 0.68 -6.82 -16.18
N LEU A 108 0.90 -5.78 -15.36
CA LEU A 108 0.23 -5.64 -14.07
C LEU A 108 -1.28 -5.54 -14.24
N LYS A 109 -1.74 -4.74 -15.21
CA LYS A 109 -3.16 -4.64 -15.55
C LYS A 109 -3.74 -5.98 -15.99
N GLN A 110 -3.08 -6.67 -16.91
CA GLN A 110 -3.53 -7.98 -17.38
C GLN A 110 -3.65 -8.98 -16.22
N ARG A 111 -2.69 -8.97 -15.30
CA ARG A 111 -2.68 -9.84 -14.13
C ARG A 111 -3.79 -9.49 -13.16
N ALA A 112 -4.00 -8.21 -12.88
CA ALA A 112 -5.08 -7.73 -12.03
C ALA A 112 -6.46 -8.12 -12.58
N GLU A 113 -6.64 -8.04 -13.90
CA GLU A 113 -7.87 -8.48 -14.57
C GLU A 113 -8.04 -10.01 -14.52
N ALA A 114 -6.99 -10.77 -14.81
CA ALA A 114 -7.02 -12.24 -14.83
C ALA A 114 -7.24 -12.85 -13.44
N GLU A 115 -6.66 -12.26 -12.41
CA GLU A 115 -6.74 -12.72 -11.02
C GLU A 115 -7.89 -12.05 -10.23
N GLY A 116 -8.63 -11.13 -10.84
CA GLY A 116 -9.77 -10.45 -10.22
C GLY A 116 -9.39 -9.54 -9.05
N TRP A 117 -8.32 -8.76 -9.19
CA TRP A 117 -7.82 -7.88 -8.13
C TRP A 117 -8.82 -6.77 -7.79
N VAL A 118 -8.84 -6.42 -6.51
CA VAL A 118 -9.63 -5.32 -5.94
C VAL A 118 -8.68 -4.26 -5.39
N GLY A 119 -8.84 -3.02 -5.85
CA GLY A 119 -8.03 -1.89 -5.39
C GLY A 119 -8.67 -1.14 -4.23
N MET A 120 -7.87 -0.80 -3.22
CA MET A 120 -8.22 0.06 -2.10
C MET A 120 -7.22 1.22 -2.01
N ARG A 121 -7.73 2.46 -1.94
CA ARG A 121 -6.93 3.64 -1.60
C ARG A 121 -6.74 3.69 -0.09
N VAL A 122 -5.50 3.90 0.33
CA VAL A 122 -5.14 4.17 1.70
C VAL A 122 -4.29 5.43 1.75
N ASP A 123 -4.67 6.34 2.63
CA ASP A 123 -3.83 7.46 3.02
C ASP A 123 -3.39 7.25 4.47
N LEU A 124 -2.09 7.42 4.73
CA LEU A 124 -1.46 7.28 6.04
C LEU A 124 -0.75 8.60 6.36
N TRP A 125 -0.93 9.13 7.56
CA TRP A 125 -0.23 10.34 7.96
C TRP A 125 0.19 10.33 9.42
N VAL A 126 1.21 11.16 9.69
CA VAL A 126 1.71 11.46 11.03
C VAL A 126 1.46 12.95 11.30
N ASP A 127 0.87 13.23 12.46
CA ASP A 127 0.72 14.56 13.05
C ASP A 127 2.02 14.92 13.77
N ALA A 128 2.94 15.56 13.06
CA ALA A 128 4.12 16.16 13.67
C ALA A 128 3.97 17.69 13.75
N ASP A 129 4.38 18.28 14.87
CA ASP A 129 4.23 19.72 15.18
C ASP A 129 4.82 20.67 14.10
N LYS A 130 5.69 20.18 13.22
CA LYS A 130 6.37 21.00 12.20
C LYS A 130 6.49 20.37 10.81
N GLU A 131 6.45 19.05 10.68
CA GLU A 131 6.72 18.34 9.41
C GLU A 131 5.91 17.03 9.34
N GLY A 132 4.58 17.12 9.36
CA GLY A 132 3.73 15.95 9.20
C GLY A 132 3.96 15.25 7.85
N MET A 133 3.98 13.92 7.88
CA MET A 133 4.21 13.08 6.70
C MET A 133 2.87 12.54 6.17
N LEU A 134 2.73 12.41 4.86
CA LEU A 134 1.61 11.78 4.18
C LEU A 134 2.15 10.75 3.18
N VAL A 135 1.59 9.54 3.25
CA VAL A 135 1.84 8.45 2.31
C VAL A 135 0.52 8.02 1.70
N LYS A 136 0.44 7.99 0.37
CA LYS A 136 -0.76 7.54 -0.34
C LYS A 136 -0.46 6.29 -1.15
N VAL A 137 -1.23 5.24 -0.91
CA VAL A 137 -0.98 3.90 -1.43
C VAL A 137 -2.26 3.35 -2.08
N LYS A 138 -2.13 2.72 -3.24
CA LYS A 138 -3.15 1.82 -3.78
C LYS A 138 -2.76 0.39 -3.38
N TYR A 139 -3.49 -0.19 -2.44
CA TYR A 139 -3.36 -1.61 -2.10
C TYR A 139 -4.27 -2.43 -2.99
N TRP A 140 -3.68 -3.32 -3.78
CA TRP A 140 -4.41 -4.28 -4.59
C TRP A 140 -4.50 -5.61 -3.85
N TRP A 141 -5.68 -6.19 -3.84
CA TRP A 141 -6.00 -7.42 -3.13
C TRP A 141 -6.48 -8.48 -4.09
N LYS A 142 -6.15 -9.74 -3.84
CA LYS A 142 -6.68 -10.88 -4.59
C LYS A 142 -7.21 -11.96 -3.67
N LYS A 143 -8.12 -12.78 -4.18
CA LYS A 143 -8.57 -13.97 -3.47
C LYS A 143 -7.47 -15.02 -3.46
N GLN A 144 -7.28 -15.67 -2.32
CA GLN A 144 -6.43 -16.83 -2.16
C GLN A 144 -7.13 -17.84 -1.25
N GLY A 145 -7.56 -18.97 -1.82
CA GLY A 145 -8.46 -19.88 -1.14
C GLY A 145 -9.78 -19.19 -0.77
N GLU A 146 -10.15 -19.25 0.50
CA GLU A 146 -11.34 -18.56 1.05
C GLU A 146 -11.04 -17.12 1.52
N GLY A 147 -9.77 -16.71 1.54
CA GLY A 147 -9.33 -15.42 2.09
C GLY A 147 -8.94 -14.40 1.01
N TRP A 148 -8.51 -13.23 1.49
CA TRP A 148 -7.92 -12.17 0.69
C TRP A 148 -6.52 -11.84 1.16
N VAL A 149 -5.63 -11.61 0.19
CA VAL A 149 -4.23 -11.22 0.43
C VAL A 149 -3.86 -10.03 -0.44
N GLN A 150 -2.90 -9.24 0.02
CA GLN A 150 -2.36 -8.11 -0.73
C GLN A 150 -1.48 -8.65 -1.88
N ALA A 151 -1.70 -8.14 -3.08
CA ALA A 151 -1.04 -8.57 -4.31
C ALA A 151 -0.10 -7.50 -4.89
N LEU A 152 -0.42 -6.21 -4.68
CA LEU A 152 0.45 -5.10 -5.04
C LEU A 152 0.29 -3.94 -4.06
N HIS A 153 1.41 -3.38 -3.61
CA HIS A 153 1.48 -2.09 -2.93
C HIS A 153 1.99 -1.06 -3.93
N ASP A 154 1.15 -0.13 -4.33
CA ASP A 154 1.50 0.93 -5.27
C ASP A 154 1.53 2.27 -4.52
N ILE A 155 2.71 2.64 -4.02
CA ILE A 155 2.94 3.86 -3.25
C ILE A 155 3.10 5.02 -4.24
N THR A 156 2.04 5.80 -4.38
CA THR A 156 1.93 6.90 -5.36
C THR A 156 2.41 8.25 -4.83
N TYR A 157 2.47 8.41 -3.51
CA TYR A 157 2.89 9.66 -2.88
C TYR A 157 3.55 9.38 -1.54
N MET A 158 4.61 10.15 -1.26
CA MET A 158 5.37 10.11 -0.03
C MET A 158 6.02 11.49 0.16
N GLY A 159 5.55 12.27 1.13
CA GLY A 159 6.05 13.62 1.36
C GLY A 159 5.28 14.36 2.45
N PRO A 160 5.46 15.69 2.56
CA PRO A 160 4.73 16.51 3.52
C PRO A 160 3.21 16.39 3.35
N ARG A 161 2.45 16.63 4.42
CA ARG A 161 0.98 16.75 4.31
C ARG A 161 0.60 17.83 3.30
N ASP A 162 -0.36 17.49 2.45
CA ASP A 162 -0.85 18.37 1.38
C ASP A 162 -2.27 18.88 1.63
N GLY A 163 -2.87 18.54 2.79
CA GLY A 163 -4.21 18.94 3.19
C GLY A 163 -5.33 18.06 2.62
N THR A 164 -4.99 16.99 1.91
CA THR A 164 -5.95 16.00 1.38
C THR A 164 -6.00 14.72 2.21
N GLU A 165 -5.21 14.63 3.28
CA GLU A 165 -5.26 13.49 4.18
C GLU A 165 -6.68 13.27 4.74
N GLY A 166 -7.19 12.06 4.51
CA GLY A 166 -8.49 11.63 5.03
C GLY A 166 -9.73 12.29 4.42
N THR A 167 -9.61 13.03 3.32
CA THR A 167 -10.76 13.71 2.70
C THR A 167 -11.80 12.75 2.11
N ASP A 168 -11.39 11.55 1.68
CA ASP A 168 -12.25 10.66 0.88
C ASP A 168 -12.45 9.27 1.47
N GLY A 169 -11.87 8.94 2.63
CA GLY A 169 -11.91 7.58 3.17
C GLY A 169 -12.42 7.50 4.60
N GLU A 170 -12.82 6.31 5.02
CA GLU A 170 -13.21 6.08 6.41
C GLU A 170 -11.96 6.04 7.29
N ILE A 171 -11.94 6.81 8.37
CA ILE A 171 -10.85 6.80 9.34
C ILE A 171 -10.83 5.44 10.04
N LEU A 172 -9.69 4.76 9.96
CA LEU A 172 -9.46 3.53 10.68
C LEU A 172 -8.87 3.83 12.07
N PRO A 173 -9.43 3.22 13.14
CA PRO A 173 -8.86 3.27 14.48
C PRO A 173 -7.68 2.31 14.66
#